data_AF-A0A7C9NHV8-F1
#
_entry.id   AF-A0A7C9NHV8-F1
#
_cell.length_a   1.000
_cell.length_b   1.000
_cell.length_c   1.000
_cell.angle_alpha   90.00
_cell.angle_beta   90.00
_cell.angle_gamma   90.00
#
_symmetry.space_group_name_H-M   'P 1'
#
loop_
_entity.id
_entity.type
_entity.pdbx_description
1 polymer ?
#
loop_
_entity_poly.entity_id
_entity_poly.type
_entity_poly.pdbx_seq_one_letter_code
_entity_poly.pdbx_strand_id
1 'polypeptide(L)'
;MVFFVRARYYFSYAESLLKEVQSGTRPLTPSLALDIFSLGLKAIYALEVAKPEEQKPSLEELVQRVSASVSPGLKRLIFELKEELKGLSSEDIAQKQAIIIEKLSEYLMLIKEELKPIL
;
A
#
# COMPACT_ATOMS: atom_id res chain seq x y z
N MET A 1 -11.28 -14.42 -12.26
CA MET A 1 -12.21 -13.26 -12.24
C MET A 1 -12.35 -12.65 -10.84
N VAL A 2 -12.57 -13.44 -9.77
CA VAL A 2 -12.74 -12.92 -8.38
C VAL A 2 -11.49 -12.22 -7.81
N PHE A 3 -10.30 -12.66 -8.21
CA PHE A 3 -9.02 -12.09 -7.74
C PHE A 3 -8.75 -10.68 -8.31
N PHE A 4 -9.04 -10.43 -9.58
CA PHE A 4 -8.94 -9.10 -10.18
C PHE A 4 -9.88 -8.08 -9.52
N VAL A 5 -11.11 -8.50 -9.18
CA VAL A 5 -12.07 -7.65 -8.46
C VAL A 5 -11.53 -7.27 -7.09
N ARG A 6 -10.91 -8.21 -6.37
CA ARG A 6 -10.32 -7.97 -5.05
C ARG A 6 -9.09 -7.06 -5.11
N ALA A 7 -8.20 -7.30 -6.07
CA ALA A 7 -7.03 -6.45 -6.30
C ALA A 7 -7.45 -5.00 -6.59
N ARG A 8 -8.40 -4.82 -7.52
CA ARG A 8 -8.97 -3.51 -7.85
C ARG A 8 -9.64 -2.85 -6.66
N TYR A 9 -10.41 -3.59 -5.87
CA TYR A 9 -11.05 -3.04 -4.66
C TYR A 9 -10.02 -2.50 -3.68
N TYR A 10 -8.98 -3.28 -3.35
CA TYR A 10 -7.94 -2.82 -2.42
C TYR A 10 -7.19 -1.61 -2.95
N PHE A 11 -6.84 -1.61 -4.24
CA PHE A 11 -6.17 -0.50 -4.88
C PHE A 11 -7.02 0.78 -4.88
N SER A 12 -8.28 0.70 -5.33
CA SER A 12 -9.19 1.85 -5.34
C SER A 12 -9.44 2.38 -3.93
N TYR A 13 -9.48 1.52 -2.92
CA TYR A 13 -9.63 1.96 -1.55
C TYR A 13 -8.38 2.68 -1.03
N ALA A 14 -7.17 2.18 -1.35
CA ALA A 14 -5.93 2.87 -1.01
C ALA A 14 -5.83 4.25 -1.68
N GLU A 15 -6.18 4.36 -2.97
CA GLU A 15 -6.24 5.64 -3.69
C GLU A 15 -7.24 6.61 -3.07
N SER A 16 -8.43 6.13 -2.69
CA SER A 16 -9.46 6.96 -2.03
C SER A 16 -8.96 7.54 -0.71
N LEU A 17 -8.35 6.71 0.14
CA LEU A 17 -7.81 7.14 1.43
C LEU A 17 -6.68 8.17 1.26
N LEU A 18 -5.77 7.94 0.32
CA LEU A 18 -4.70 8.90 0.03
C LEU A 18 -5.27 10.22 -0.50
N LYS A 19 -6.29 10.16 -1.35
CA LYS A 19 -6.96 11.35 -1.89
C LYS A 19 -7.65 12.16 -0.80
N GLU A 20 -8.33 11.51 0.15
CA GLU A 20 -8.94 12.17 1.32
C GLU A 20 -7.89 12.88 2.19
N VAL A 21 -6.70 12.30 2.33
CA VAL A 21 -5.57 12.92 3.03
C VAL A 21 -5.06 14.13 2.26
N GLN A 22 -4.86 14.00 0.95
CA GLN A 22 -4.37 15.09 0.09
C GLN A 22 -5.36 16.26 -0.01
N SER A 23 -6.66 16.00 0.00
CA SER A 23 -7.70 17.03 0.00
C SER A 23 -7.92 17.69 1.37
N GLY A 24 -7.23 17.22 2.42
CA GLY A 24 -7.41 17.69 3.78
C GLY A 24 -8.74 17.27 4.42
N THR A 25 -9.50 16.39 3.78
CA THR A 25 -10.78 15.87 4.30
C THR A 25 -10.55 14.95 5.49
N ARG A 26 -9.37 14.31 5.56
CA ARG A 26 -8.97 13.43 6.65
C ARG A 26 -7.52 13.69 7.04
N PRO A 27 -7.18 13.84 8.34
CA PRO A 27 -5.79 13.99 8.75
C PRO A 27 -5.02 12.68 8.55
N LEU A 28 -3.75 12.79 8.16
CA LEU A 28 -2.86 11.63 8.13
C LEU A 28 -2.52 11.21 9.56
N THR A 29 -2.72 9.94 9.88
CA THR A 29 -2.31 9.32 11.16
C THR A 29 -1.37 8.14 10.88
N PRO A 30 -0.55 7.69 11.85
CA PRO A 30 0.34 6.55 11.63
C PRO A 30 -0.43 5.29 11.22
N SER A 31 -1.58 5.07 11.83
CA SER A 31 -2.50 4.00 11.47
C SER A 31 -3.02 4.13 10.04
N LEU A 32 -3.42 5.33 9.61
CA LEU A 32 -3.93 5.55 8.26
C LEU A 32 -2.83 5.37 7.19
N ALA A 33 -1.61 5.82 7.47
CA ALA A 33 -0.46 5.61 6.59
C ALA A 33 -0.15 4.10 6.43
N LEU A 34 -0.16 3.36 7.55
CA LEU A 34 0.00 1.90 7.55
C LEU A 34 -1.17 1.20 6.83
N ASP A 35 -2.39 1.69 6.95
CA ASP A 35 -3.55 1.13 6.26
C ASP A 35 -3.45 1.31 4.75
N ILE A 36 -3.09 2.50 4.27
CA ILE A 36 -2.87 2.78 2.84
C ILE A 36 -1.78 1.84 2.29
N PHE A 37 -0.65 1.74 3.00
CA PHE A 37 0.45 0.85 2.64
C PHE A 37 0.00 -0.62 2.60
N SER A 38 -0.72 -1.08 3.63
CA SER A 38 -1.23 -2.45 3.71
C SER A 38 -2.20 -2.78 2.58
N LEU A 39 -3.08 -1.84 2.21
CA LEU A 39 -4.02 -2.01 1.11
C LEU A 39 -3.31 -2.12 -0.24
N GLY A 40 -2.25 -1.35 -0.48
CA GLY A 40 -1.41 -1.50 -1.66
C GLY A 40 -0.79 -2.91 -1.77
N LEU A 41 -0.20 -3.41 -0.69
CA LEU A 41 0.37 -4.77 -0.66
C LEU A 41 -0.71 -5.83 -0.91
N LYS A 42 -1.88 -5.68 -0.29
CA LYS A 42 -3.03 -6.58 -0.49
C LYS A 42 -3.53 -6.55 -1.94
N ALA A 43 -3.44 -5.41 -2.63
CA ALA A 43 -3.84 -5.31 -4.03
C ALA A 43 -2.97 -6.20 -4.92
N ILE A 44 -1.65 -6.16 -4.75
CA ILE A 44 -0.72 -7.02 -5.52
C ILE A 44 -0.86 -8.48 -5.10
N TYR A 45 -0.86 -8.75 -3.79
CA TYR A 45 -0.99 -10.10 -3.27
C TYR A 45 -2.29 -10.80 -3.71
N ALA A 46 -3.38 -10.04 -3.87
CA ALA A 46 -4.64 -10.57 -4.40
C ALA A 46 -4.51 -11.13 -5.83
N LEU A 47 -3.49 -10.75 -6.61
CA LEU A 47 -3.21 -11.31 -7.93
C LEU A 47 -2.50 -12.66 -7.90
N GLU A 48 -1.66 -12.87 -6.89
CA GLU A 48 -0.93 -14.13 -6.70
C GLU A 48 -1.84 -15.23 -6.16
N VAL A 49 -2.85 -14.83 -5.39
CA VAL A 49 -3.67 -15.76 -4.61
C VAL A 49 -5.02 -16.01 -5.27
N ALA A 50 -5.08 -17.11 -6.04
CA ALA A 50 -6.30 -17.56 -6.70
C ALA A 50 -7.42 -17.97 -5.72
N LYS A 51 -7.07 -18.43 -4.51
CA LYS A 51 -8.03 -18.82 -3.46
C LYS A 51 -7.67 -18.12 -2.15
N PRO A 52 -8.62 -17.42 -1.49
CA PRO A 52 -8.35 -16.80 -0.19
C PRO A 52 -7.77 -17.84 0.79
N GLU A 53 -6.60 -17.54 1.35
CA GLU A 53 -6.00 -18.36 2.40
C GLU A 53 -6.88 -18.31 3.66
N GLU A 54 -6.95 -19.42 4.39
CA GLU A 54 -7.74 -19.52 5.64
C GLU A 54 -7.20 -18.57 6.72
N GLN A 55 -5.89 -18.29 6.68
CA GLN A 55 -5.22 -17.34 7.56
C GLN A 55 -4.82 -16.09 6.76
N LYS A 56 -5.19 -14.91 7.27
CA LYS A 56 -4.79 -13.65 6.64
C LYS A 56 -3.29 -13.44 6.90
N PRO A 57 -2.47 -13.19 5.85
CA PRO A 57 -1.05 -12.94 6.04
C PRO A 57 -0.84 -11.65 6.85
N SER A 58 0.16 -11.69 7.72
CA SER A 58 0.67 -10.53 8.43
C SER A 58 1.28 -9.50 7.46
N LEU A 59 1.49 -8.27 7.94
CA LEU A 59 2.15 -7.24 7.12
C LEU A 59 3.56 -7.67 6.70
N GLU A 60 4.28 -8.38 7.57
CA GLU A 60 5.63 -8.86 7.26
C GLU A 60 5.62 -9.93 6.17
N GLU A 61 4.69 -10.88 6.24
CA GLU A 61 4.51 -11.90 5.20
C GLU A 61 4.07 -11.28 3.87
N LEU A 62 3.17 -10.30 3.90
CA LEU A 62 2.77 -9.55 2.71
C LEU A 62 3.96 -8.86 2.04
N VAL A 63 4.80 -8.19 2.82
CA VAL A 63 6.00 -7.53 2.28
C VAL A 63 6.94 -8.54 1.64
N GLN A 64 7.20 -9.68 2.30
CA GLN A 64 8.11 -10.70 1.77
C GLN A 64 7.60 -11.29 0.45
N ARG A 65 6.32 -11.67 0.39
CA ARG A 65 5.72 -12.31 -0.80
C ARG A 65 5.65 -11.34 -1.98
N VAL A 66 5.09 -10.13 -1.75
CA VAL A 66 4.97 -9.11 -2.80
C VAL A 66 6.34 -8.66 -3.30
N SER A 67 7.33 -8.52 -2.42
CA SER A 67 8.70 -8.11 -2.82
C SER A 67 9.44 -9.13 -3.70
N ALA A 68 8.94 -10.36 -3.83
CA ALA A 68 9.52 -11.39 -4.67
C ALA A 68 9.02 -11.32 -6.12
N SER A 69 7.88 -10.69 -6.36
CA SER A 69 7.15 -10.72 -7.63
C SER A 69 7.06 -9.38 -8.35
N VAL A 70 7.44 -8.28 -7.70
CA VAL A 70 7.35 -6.91 -8.23
C VAL A 70 8.66 -6.40 -8.84
N SER A 71 8.56 -5.34 -9.63
CA SER A 71 9.72 -4.62 -10.16
C SER A 71 10.68 -4.12 -9.07
N PRO A 72 11.99 -3.99 -9.37
CA PRO A 72 12.99 -3.51 -8.40
C PRO A 72 12.69 -2.12 -7.82
N GLY A 73 12.08 -1.23 -8.60
CA GLY A 73 11.68 0.11 -8.14
C GLY A 73 10.59 0.03 -7.06
N LEU A 74 9.54 -0.74 -7.33
CA LEU A 74 8.47 -0.94 -6.35
C LEU A 74 8.96 -1.70 -5.11
N LYS A 75 9.79 -2.72 -5.30
CA LYS A 75 10.43 -3.45 -4.19
C LYS A 75 11.16 -2.50 -3.25
N ARG A 76 11.97 -1.58 -3.80
CA ARG A 76 12.70 -0.58 -3.02
C ARG A 76 11.75 0.29 -2.19
N LEU A 77 10.70 0.84 -2.81
CA LEU A 77 9.72 1.66 -2.10
C LEU A 77 8.96 0.88 -1.01
N ILE A 78 8.65 -0.40 -1.23
CA ILE A 78 8.02 -1.25 -0.22
C ILE A 78 8.89 -1.35 1.03
N PHE A 79 10.20 -1.56 0.88
CA PHE A 79 11.12 -1.62 2.02
C PHE A 79 11.31 -0.26 2.69
N GLU A 80 11.45 0.82 1.91
CA GLU A 80 11.58 2.16 2.46
C GLU A 80 10.33 2.55 3.27
N LEU A 81 9.13 2.35 2.74
CA LEU A 81 7.87 2.60 3.45
C LEU A 81 7.69 1.68 4.65
N LYS A 82 8.07 0.40 4.56
CA LYS A 82 8.00 -0.51 5.72
C LYS A 82 8.81 0.04 6.88
N GLU A 83 10.06 0.44 6.64
CA GLU A 83 10.94 0.94 7.70
C GLU A 83 10.53 2.33 8.19
N GLU A 84 10.09 3.22 7.31
CA GLU A 84 9.64 4.55 7.72
C GLU A 84 8.37 4.49 8.56
N LEU A 85 7.37 3.70 8.14
CA LEU A 85 6.10 3.57 8.85
C LEU A 85 6.21 2.76 10.14
N LYS A 86 7.32 2.02 10.34
CA LYS A 86 7.56 1.22 11.53
C LYS A 86 7.89 2.12 12.72
N GLY A 87 7.01 2.11 13.73
CA GLY A 87 7.21 2.89 14.96
C GLY A 87 6.96 4.39 14.79
N LEU A 88 6.32 4.79 13.70
CA LEU A 88 6.03 6.19 13.37
C LEU A 88 5.04 6.77 14.39
N SER A 89 5.43 7.83 15.10
CA SER A 89 4.59 8.50 16.10
C SER A 89 3.74 9.61 15.48
N SER A 90 2.73 10.10 16.21
CA SER A 90 1.94 11.25 15.76
C SER A 90 2.79 12.53 15.59
N GLU A 91 3.86 12.68 16.38
CA GLU A 91 4.80 13.80 16.27
C GLU A 91 5.66 13.70 15.02
N ASP A 92 6.10 12.50 14.66
CA ASP A 92 6.84 12.24 13.42
C ASP A 92 5.98 12.58 12.18
N ILE A 93 4.68 12.26 12.21
CA ILE A 93 3.78 12.63 11.11
C ILE A 93 3.69 14.13 10.95
N ALA A 94 3.50 14.87 12.05
CA ALA A 94 3.38 16.33 11.95
C ALA A 94 4.58 16.97 11.24
N GLN A 95 5.78 16.38 11.39
CA GLN A 95 7.00 16.87 10.75
C GLN A 95 7.21 16.33 9.32
N LYS A 96 6.84 15.08 9.07
CA LYS A 96 7.16 14.36 7.82
C LYS A 96 5.96 14.15 6.91
N GLN A 97 4.80 14.72 7.23
CA GLN A 97 3.54 14.48 6.54
C GLN A 97 3.66 14.60 5.01
N ALA A 98 4.25 15.69 4.52
CA ALA A 98 4.41 15.91 3.08
C ALA A 98 5.22 14.80 2.40
N ILE A 99 6.33 14.40 3.02
CA ILE A 99 7.23 13.35 2.52
C ILE A 99 6.51 11.99 2.50
N ILE A 100 5.77 11.67 3.56
CA ILE A 100 5.01 10.41 3.65
C ILE A 100 3.92 10.36 2.56
N ILE A 101 3.21 11.46 2.33
CA ILE A 101 2.18 11.55 1.27
C ILE A 101 2.81 11.38 -0.11
N GLU A 102 3.96 12.01 -0.36
CA GLU A 102 4.68 11.89 -1.62
C GLU A 102 5.10 10.43 -1.88
N LYS A 103 5.72 9.79 -0.90
CA LYS A 103 6.13 8.37 -1.02
C LYS A 103 4.96 7.42 -1.18
N LEU A 104 3.86 7.63 -0.45
CA LEU A 104 2.64 6.85 -0.64
C LEU A 104 2.03 7.07 -2.03
N SER A 105 2.13 8.28 -2.58
CA SER A 105 1.68 8.57 -3.95
C SER A 105 2.53 7.84 -4.99
N GLU A 106 3.86 7.92 -4.88
CA GLU A 106 4.79 7.22 -5.76
C GLU A 106 4.57 5.70 -5.69
N TYR A 107 4.43 5.17 -4.47
CA TYR A 107 4.11 3.77 -4.22
C TYR A 107 2.83 3.32 -4.92
N LEU A 108 1.71 4.03 -4.72
CA LEU A 108 0.45 3.68 -5.38
C LEU A 108 0.51 3.86 -6.90
N MET A 109 1.29 4.82 -7.39
CA MET A 109 1.53 4.98 -8.83
C MET A 109 2.23 3.75 -9.40
N LEU A 110 3.31 3.27 -8.77
CA LEU A 110 4.00 2.05 -9.23
C LEU A 110 3.12 0.81 -9.11
N ILE A 111 2.32 0.68 -8.05
CA ILE A 111 1.32 -0.40 -7.96
C ILE A 111 0.37 -0.35 -9.14
N LYS A 112 -0.14 0.84 -9.48
CA LYS A 112 -1.04 1.00 -10.63
C LYS A 112 -0.40 0.48 -11.91
N GLU A 113 0.90 0.64 -12.09
CA GLU A 113 1.63 0.12 -13.26
C GLU A 113 1.69 -1.41 -13.27
N GLU A 114 1.96 -2.03 -12.13
CA GLU A 114 1.93 -3.50 -11.97
C GLU A 114 0.50 -4.05 -12.17
N LEU A 115 -0.53 -3.26 -11.83
CA LEU A 115 -1.94 -3.59 -12.03
C LEU A 115 -2.49 -3.18 -13.42
N LYS A 116 -1.74 -2.48 -14.29
CA LYS A 116 -2.20 -2.09 -15.64
C LYS A 116 -2.76 -3.25 -16.49
N PRO A 117 -2.24 -4.50 -16.41
CA PRO A 117 -2.81 -5.61 -17.17
C PRO A 117 -4.27 -5.94 -16.83
N ILE A 118 -4.82 -5.39 -15.74
CA ILE A 118 -6.11 -5.80 -15.15
C ILE A 118 -7.02 -4.62 -14.74
N LEU A 119 -6.51 -3.38 -14.81
CA LEU A 119 -7.25 -2.13 -14.56
C LEU A 119 -7.86 -1.60 -15.85
#